data_AF-A0A4R4N5G8-F1
#
_entry.id   AF-A0A4R4N5G8-F1
#
_cell.length_a   1.000
_cell.length_b   1.000
_cell.length_c   1.000
_cell.angle_alpha   90.00
_cell.angle_beta   90.00
_cell.angle_gamma   90.00
#
_symmetry.space_group_name_H-M   'P 1'
#
loop_
_entity.id
_entity.type
_entity.pdbx_description
1 polymer ?
#
loop_
_entity_poly.entity_id
_entity_poly.type
_entity_poly.pdbx_seq_one_letter_code
_entity_poly.pdbx_strand_id
1 'polypeptide(L)'
;EFRREGAVWSLVFAGRAAHMPDAKGLRDLHTLLSRPGDDVPAVRLLDPEGGELVVAARRMGGDDVLDEEAKSRYRHRLAQLDDEIDRAAELGDDRRAAEFDRERAALLEELRAAAGLGGRTRRLGDEAERARKTVTARIRDTLRKLDHAHPELAAHLRATVSTGSTCRYQPDDTIPWRL
;
A
#
# COMPACT_ATOMS: atom_id res chain seq x y z
N GLU A 1 21.18 1.84 -4.47
CA GLU A 1 20.72 1.33 -5.78
C GLU A 1 19.60 0.35 -5.54
N PHE A 2 18.56 0.40 -6.36
CA PHE A 2 17.44 -0.51 -6.34
C PHE A 2 16.94 -0.63 -7.79
N ARG A 3 17.57 -1.49 -8.59
CA ARG A 3 17.37 -1.50 -10.04
C ARG A 3 17.19 -2.91 -10.55
N ARG A 4 16.30 -3.08 -11.54
CA ARG A 4 16.11 -4.37 -12.22
C ARG A 4 17.08 -4.51 -13.38
N GLU A 5 17.86 -5.59 -13.36
CA GLU A 5 18.78 -6.01 -14.40
C GLU A 5 18.28 -7.34 -15.00
N GLY A 6 17.49 -7.24 -16.08
CA GLY A 6 16.87 -8.42 -16.70
C GLY A 6 15.89 -9.12 -15.74
N ALA A 7 16.23 -10.34 -15.32
CA ALA A 7 15.41 -11.18 -14.44
C ALA A 7 15.76 -11.04 -12.94
N VAL A 8 16.75 -10.21 -12.60
CA VAL A 8 17.31 -10.07 -11.26
C VAL A 8 17.28 -8.60 -10.86
N TRP A 9 17.20 -8.33 -9.56
CA TRP A 9 17.32 -7.01 -8.97
C TRP A 9 18.70 -6.84 -8.35
N SER A 10 19.36 -5.72 -8.65
CA SER A 10 20.56 -5.26 -7.98
C SER A 10 20.18 -4.27 -6.88
N LEU A 11 20.54 -4.62 -5.65
CA LEU A 11 20.18 -3.88 -4.44
C LEU A 11 21.46 -3.47 -3.73
N VAL A 12 21.69 -2.17 -3.58
CA VAL A 12 22.85 -1.63 -2.86
C VAL A 12 22.39 -0.60 -1.84
N PHE A 13 22.65 -0.87 -0.57
CA PHE A 13 22.28 0.01 0.53
C PHE A 13 23.26 -0.16 1.70
N ALA A 14 23.56 0.94 2.42
CA ALA A 14 24.49 0.93 3.55
C ALA A 14 25.84 0.20 3.29
N GLY A 15 26.37 0.31 2.07
CA GLY A 15 27.64 -0.33 1.66
C GLY A 15 27.56 -1.83 1.40
N ARG A 16 26.39 -2.47 1.52
CA ARG A 16 26.15 -3.87 1.16
C ARG A 16 25.45 -3.96 -0.19
N ALA A 17 25.77 -5.02 -0.92
CA ALA A 17 25.12 -5.36 -2.19
C ALA A 17 24.47 -6.74 -2.09
N ALA A 18 23.29 -6.87 -2.69
CA ALA A 18 22.55 -8.13 -2.78
C ALA A 18 21.85 -8.24 -4.14
N HIS A 19 21.63 -9.47 -4.59
CA HIS A 19 20.89 -9.76 -5.80
C HIS A 19 19.68 -10.65 -5.48
N MET A 20 18.53 -10.35 -6.07
CA MET A 20 17.31 -11.12 -5.84
C MET A 20 16.55 -11.38 -7.15
N PRO A 21 15.92 -12.56 -7.32
CA PRO A 21 15.03 -12.79 -8.44
C PRO A 21 13.89 -11.76 -8.49
N ASP A 22 13.39 -11.48 -9.68
CA ASP A 22 12.26 -10.57 -9.85
C ASP A 22 11.01 -11.04 -9.09
N ALA A 23 10.40 -10.10 -8.37
CA ALA A 23 9.20 -10.30 -7.58
C ALA A 23 8.31 -9.07 -7.67
N LYS A 24 6.99 -9.27 -7.64
CA LYS A 24 6.03 -8.16 -7.73
C LYS A 24 6.22 -7.13 -6.62
N GLY A 25 6.49 -7.57 -5.38
CA GLY A 25 6.75 -6.63 -4.29
C GLY A 25 8.03 -5.81 -4.45
N LEU A 26 9.05 -6.29 -5.18
CA LEU A 26 10.23 -5.47 -5.53
C LEU A 26 9.84 -4.37 -6.54
N ARG A 27 8.96 -4.69 -7.50
CA ARG A 27 8.42 -3.69 -8.44
C ARG A 27 7.54 -2.66 -7.72
N ASP A 28 6.72 -3.12 -6.77
CA ASP A 28 5.89 -2.25 -5.92
C ASP A 28 6.80 -1.29 -5.13
N LEU A 29 7.84 -1.81 -4.47
CA LEU A 29 8.83 -1.01 -3.74
C LEU A 29 9.60 -0.03 -4.65
N HIS A 30 10.05 -0.46 -5.83
CA HIS A 30 10.70 0.42 -6.80
C HIS A 30 9.82 1.62 -7.19
N THR A 31 8.54 1.35 -7.41
CA THR A 31 7.56 2.41 -7.71
C THR A 31 7.46 3.41 -6.55
N LEU A 32 7.43 2.94 -5.30
CA LEU A 32 7.39 3.81 -4.13
C LEU A 32 8.70 4.60 -3.95
N LEU A 33 9.85 3.96 -4.13
CA LEU A 33 11.17 4.61 -4.06
C LEU A 33 11.36 5.68 -5.14
N SER A 34 10.70 5.54 -6.30
CA SER A 34 10.69 6.55 -7.36
C SER A 34 9.87 7.80 -7.04
N ARG A 35 9.06 7.75 -5.97
CA ARG A 35 8.16 8.83 -5.55
C ARG A 35 8.18 9.03 -4.03
N PRO A 36 9.32 9.45 -3.44
CA PRO A 36 9.41 9.68 -2.01
C PRO A 36 8.39 10.74 -1.58
N GLY A 37 7.59 10.44 -0.56
CA GLY A 37 6.58 11.35 -0.02
C GLY A 37 5.27 11.42 -0.81
N ASP A 38 5.05 10.58 -1.83
CA ASP A 38 3.76 10.51 -2.52
C ASP A 38 2.91 9.33 -2.05
N ASP A 39 1.60 9.55 -1.93
CA ASP A 39 0.63 8.47 -1.75
C ASP A 39 0.36 7.77 -3.09
N VAL A 40 0.71 6.49 -3.18
CA VAL A 40 0.42 5.65 -4.34
C VAL A 40 -0.75 4.73 -4.03
N PRO A 41 -1.89 4.84 -4.73
CA PRO A 41 -3.03 3.95 -4.50
C PRO A 41 -2.66 2.48 -4.74
N ALA A 42 -3.07 1.59 -3.82
CA ALA A 42 -2.77 0.16 -3.94
C ALA A 42 -3.32 -0.47 -5.24
N VAL A 43 -4.43 0.06 -5.77
CA VAL A 43 -4.99 -0.35 -7.07
C VAL A 43 -4.01 -0.12 -8.23
N ARG A 44 -3.21 0.96 -8.17
CA ARG A 44 -2.19 1.28 -9.19
C ARG A 44 -0.96 0.39 -9.04
N LEU A 45 -0.60 0.00 -7.81
CA LEU A 45 0.48 -0.96 -7.59
C LEU A 45 0.07 -2.38 -8.00
N LEU A 46 -1.18 -2.77 -7.72
CA LEU A 46 -1.70 -4.08 -8.10
C LEU A 46 -1.68 -4.29 -9.62
N ASP A 47 -2.13 -3.27 -10.35
CA ASP A 47 -2.23 -3.25 -11.80
C ASP A 47 -1.94 -1.81 -12.31
N PRO A 48 -0.71 -1.53 -12.78
CA PRO A 48 -0.35 -0.21 -13.27
C PRO A 48 -1.17 0.26 -14.48
N GLU A 49 -1.59 -0.66 -15.35
CA GLU A 49 -2.33 -0.36 -16.58
C GLU A 49 -3.85 -0.24 -16.30
N GLY A 50 -4.44 -1.16 -15.55
CA GLY A 50 -5.86 -1.12 -15.17
C GLY A 50 -6.17 -0.16 -14.01
N GLY A 51 -5.20 0.13 -13.14
CA GLY A 51 -5.37 0.95 -11.95
C GLY A 51 -5.62 2.43 -12.24
N GLU A 52 -5.15 2.94 -13.39
CA GLU A 52 -5.38 4.33 -13.79
C GLU A 52 -6.86 4.61 -14.09
N LEU A 53 -7.55 3.65 -14.72
CA LEU A 53 -9.01 3.71 -14.95
C LEU A 53 -9.80 3.66 -13.64
N VAL A 54 -9.37 2.85 -12.67
CA VAL A 54 -10.02 2.76 -11.34
C VAL A 54 -9.82 4.05 -10.54
N VAL A 55 -8.63 4.65 -10.60
CA VAL A 55 -8.34 5.95 -9.97
C VAL A 55 -9.15 7.07 -10.63
N ALA A 56 -9.26 7.07 -11.97
CA ALA A 56 -10.06 8.03 -12.71
C ALA A 56 -11.57 7.88 -12.39
N ALA A 57 -12.09 6.65 -12.33
CA ALA A 57 -13.48 6.37 -11.96
C ALA A 57 -13.80 6.82 -10.52
N ARG A 58 -12.85 6.68 -9.57
CA ARG A 58 -13.00 7.23 -8.21
C ARG A 58 -13.04 8.75 -8.17
N ARG A 59 -12.25 9.43 -9.02
CA ARG A 59 -12.26 10.90 -9.12
C ARG A 59 -13.54 11.44 -9.73
N MET A 60 -14.14 10.71 -10.67
CA MET A 60 -15.37 11.13 -11.37
C MET A 60 -16.68 10.84 -10.58
N GLY A 61 -16.65 10.01 -9.54
CA GLY A 61 -17.81 9.70 -8.70
C GLY A 61 -17.96 10.62 -7.46
N GLY A 62 -17.31 11.79 -7.48
CA GLY A 62 -17.09 12.62 -6.29
C GLY A 62 -17.96 13.87 -6.14
N ASP A 63 -18.86 14.16 -7.08
CA ASP A 63 -19.82 15.26 -6.92
C ASP A 63 -21.22 14.69 -6.69
N ASP A 64 -21.52 14.49 -5.41
CA ASP A 64 -22.82 14.86 -4.86
C ASP A 64 -22.69 15.09 -3.35
N VAL A 65 -23.37 16.13 -2.89
CA VAL A 65 -23.23 16.83 -1.61
C VAL A 65 -23.24 15.87 -0.42
N LEU A 66 -22.06 15.63 0.15
CA LEU A 66 -21.87 14.98 1.44
C LEU A 66 -20.80 15.78 2.18
N ASP A 67 -21.17 16.22 3.38
CA ASP A 67 -20.40 17.05 4.30
C ASP A 67 -18.93 16.64 4.34
N GLU A 68 -18.05 17.49 3.82
CA GLU A 68 -16.61 17.19 3.67
C GLU A 68 -15.95 16.84 5.01
N GLU A 69 -16.51 17.33 6.13
CA GLU A 69 -16.10 16.99 7.48
C GLU A 69 -16.40 15.52 7.83
N ALA A 70 -17.56 14.99 7.43
CA ALA A 70 -17.90 13.58 7.63
C ALA A 70 -16.98 12.66 6.81
N LYS A 71 -16.74 13.00 5.53
CA LYS A 71 -15.79 12.25 4.68
C LYS A 71 -14.37 12.29 5.22
N SER A 72 -13.94 13.42 5.79
CA SER A 72 -12.61 13.56 6.39
C SER A 72 -12.44 12.65 7.62
N ARG A 73 -13.44 12.61 8.51
CA ARG A 73 -13.44 11.70 9.68
C ARG A 73 -13.37 10.23 9.29
N TYR A 74 -14.15 9.81 8.29
CA TYR A 74 -14.09 8.45 7.77
C TYR A 74 -12.74 8.11 7.14
N ARG A 75 -12.16 9.02 6.35
CA ARG A 75 -10.83 8.86 5.77
C ARG A 75 -9.76 8.69 6.86
N HIS A 76 -9.81 9.54 7.90
CA HIS A 76 -8.88 9.45 9.02
C HIS A 76 -9.02 8.12 9.77
N ARG A 77 -10.25 7.67 10.04
CA ARG A 77 -10.48 6.38 10.71
C ARG A 77 -9.97 5.19 9.87
N LEU A 78 -10.18 5.22 8.55
CA LEU A 78 -9.66 4.18 7.66
C LEU A 78 -8.12 4.13 7.66
N ALA A 79 -7.46 5.28 7.66
CA ALA A 79 -6.00 5.35 7.76
C ALA A 79 -5.50 4.81 9.11
N GLN A 80 -6.14 5.18 10.22
CA GLN A 80 -5.82 4.62 11.54
C GLN A 80 -5.98 3.10 11.57
N LEU A 81 -7.04 2.57 10.97
CA LEU A 81 -7.25 1.11 10.89
C LEU A 81 -6.20 0.42 10.01
N ASP A 82 -5.78 1.05 8.91
CA ASP A 82 -4.68 0.56 8.08
C ASP A 82 -3.37 0.49 8.91
N ASP A 83 -3.03 1.54 9.67
CA ASP A 83 -1.85 1.56 10.56
C ASP A 83 -1.92 0.49 11.66
N GLU A 84 -3.09 0.30 12.28
CA GLU A 84 -3.31 -0.71 13.32
C GLU A 84 -3.18 -2.14 12.77
N ILE A 85 -3.64 -2.37 11.52
CA ILE A 85 -3.48 -3.66 10.82
C ILE A 85 -2.00 -3.92 10.50
N ASP A 86 -1.29 -2.89 10.08
CA ASP A 86 0.16 -2.96 9.82
C ASP A 86 0.92 -3.29 11.10
N ARG A 87 0.68 -2.55 12.19
CA ARG A 87 1.29 -2.81 13.50
C ARG A 87 0.97 -4.21 14.03
N ALA A 88 -0.30 -4.63 14.00
CA ALA A 88 -0.69 -5.95 14.50
C ALA A 88 -0.01 -7.08 13.72
N ALA A 89 0.11 -6.93 12.40
CA ALA A 89 0.78 -7.93 11.56
C ALA A 89 2.31 -7.98 11.77
N GLU A 90 2.96 -6.84 12.02
CA GLU A 90 4.38 -6.80 12.38
C GLU A 90 4.67 -7.50 13.71
N LEU A 91 3.75 -7.40 14.67
CA LEU A 91 3.84 -8.08 15.96
C LEU A 91 3.41 -9.56 15.90
N GLY A 92 2.95 -10.04 14.74
CA GLY A 92 2.43 -11.41 14.58
C GLY A 92 1.09 -11.66 15.27
N ASP A 93 0.35 -10.61 15.65
CA ASP A 93 -0.99 -10.72 16.24
C ASP A 93 -2.06 -10.80 15.14
N ASP A 94 -2.09 -11.93 14.43
CA ASP A 94 -3.01 -12.20 13.32
C ASP A 94 -4.48 -12.03 13.73
N ARG A 95 -4.82 -12.38 14.98
CA ARG A 95 -6.18 -12.25 15.51
C ARG A 95 -6.59 -10.78 15.56
N ARG A 96 -5.72 -9.91 16.05
CA ARG A 96 -5.98 -8.47 16.17
C ARG A 96 -5.95 -7.77 14.81
N ALA A 97 -5.05 -8.18 13.91
CA ALA A 97 -5.08 -7.72 12.52
C ALA A 97 -6.42 -8.05 11.85
N ALA A 98 -6.94 -9.27 12.04
CA ALA A 98 -8.24 -9.69 11.50
C ALA A 98 -9.43 -8.95 12.14
N GLU A 99 -9.31 -8.50 13.40
CA GLU A 99 -10.32 -7.68 14.07
C GLU A 99 -10.41 -6.28 13.45
N PHE A 100 -9.28 -5.61 13.28
CA PHE A 100 -9.24 -4.30 12.61
C PHE A 100 -9.67 -4.38 11.14
N ASP A 101 -9.31 -5.46 10.44
CA ASP A 101 -9.79 -5.72 9.07
C ASP A 101 -11.32 -5.79 8.99
N ARG A 102 -11.97 -6.43 9.98
CA ARG A 102 -13.44 -6.50 10.05
C ARG A 102 -14.07 -5.15 10.33
N GLU A 103 -13.52 -4.39 11.27
CA GLU A 103 -14.00 -3.03 11.57
C GLU A 103 -13.91 -2.13 10.34
N ARG A 104 -12.77 -2.20 9.64
CA ARG A 104 -12.54 -1.44 8.42
C ARG A 104 -13.53 -1.81 7.31
N ALA A 105 -13.80 -3.10 7.14
CA ALA A 105 -14.79 -3.57 6.17
C ALA A 105 -16.20 -3.05 6.50
N ALA A 106 -16.59 -3.07 7.77
CA ALA A 106 -17.89 -2.55 8.22
C ALA A 106 -18.02 -1.04 7.95
N LEU A 107 -16.98 -0.26 8.26
CA LEU A 107 -16.96 1.19 8.02
C LEU A 107 -17.11 1.52 6.52
N LEU A 108 -16.44 0.76 5.65
CA LEU A 108 -16.58 0.91 4.20
C LEU A 108 -18.00 0.57 3.70
N GLU A 109 -18.66 -0.44 4.27
CA GLU A 109 -20.06 -0.76 3.94
C GLU A 109 -21.02 0.36 4.36
N GLU A 110 -20.81 0.96 5.54
CA GLU A 110 -21.60 2.09 6.02
C GLU A 110 -21.47 3.31 5.07
N LEU A 111 -20.24 3.66 4.66
CA LEU A 111 -19.97 4.72 3.68
C LEU A 111 -20.69 4.46 2.35
N ARG A 112 -20.74 3.21 1.89
CA ARG A 112 -21.41 2.84 0.64
C ARG A 112 -22.92 2.96 0.76
N ALA A 113 -23.49 2.50 1.87
CA ALA A 113 -24.92 2.60 2.14
C ALA A 113 -25.37 4.06 2.21
N ALA A 114 -24.61 4.90 2.92
CA ALA A 114 -24.89 6.34 3.04
C ALA A 114 -24.79 7.10 1.71
N ALA A 115 -23.91 6.68 0.80
CA ALA A 115 -23.75 7.31 -0.50
C ALA A 115 -24.81 6.90 -1.55
N GLY A 116 -25.65 5.88 -1.30
CA GLY A 116 -26.69 5.43 -2.24
C GLY A 116 -26.17 4.74 -3.53
N LEU A 117 -24.88 4.41 -3.61
CA LEU A 117 -24.21 3.96 -4.84
C LEU A 117 -24.11 2.43 -4.99
N GLY A 118 -25.13 1.69 -4.57
CA GLY A 118 -25.06 0.24 -4.26
C GLY A 118 -24.60 -0.73 -5.36
N GLY A 119 -24.57 -0.34 -6.64
CA GLY A 119 -24.25 -1.23 -7.76
C GLY A 119 -22.79 -1.16 -8.27
N ARG A 120 -22.36 0.01 -8.75
CA ARG A 120 -21.02 0.21 -9.35
C ARG A 120 -19.93 0.47 -8.31
N THR A 121 -20.26 1.18 -7.23
CA THR A 121 -19.32 1.52 -6.17
C THR A 121 -18.93 0.30 -5.33
N ARG A 122 -19.82 -0.71 -5.23
CA ARG A 122 -19.49 -2.00 -4.61
C ARG A 122 -18.34 -2.70 -5.35
N ARG A 123 -18.42 -2.86 -6.67
CA ARG A 123 -17.33 -3.47 -7.46
C ARG A 123 -16.01 -2.71 -7.28
N LEU A 124 -15.99 -1.39 -7.49
CA LEU A 124 -14.77 -0.59 -7.30
C LEU A 124 -14.23 -0.65 -5.86
N GLY A 125 -15.13 -0.76 -4.87
CA GLY A 125 -14.78 -0.96 -3.46
C GLY A 125 -14.10 -2.30 -3.22
N ASP A 126 -14.67 -3.38 -3.75
CA ASP A 126 -14.13 -4.74 -3.67
C ASP A 126 -12.76 -4.83 -4.36
N GLU A 127 -12.60 -4.19 -5.52
CA GLU A 127 -11.32 -4.16 -6.24
C GLU A 127 -10.22 -3.45 -5.45
N ALA A 128 -10.55 -2.31 -4.84
CA ALA A 128 -9.58 -1.57 -4.06
C ALA A 128 -9.20 -2.28 -2.76
N GLU A 129 -10.17 -2.95 -2.12
CA GLU A 129 -9.90 -3.73 -0.92
C GLU A 129 -9.01 -4.94 -1.22
N ARG A 130 -9.31 -5.64 -2.31
CA ARG A 130 -8.48 -6.71 -2.84
C ARG A 130 -7.07 -6.22 -3.18
N ALA A 131 -6.95 -5.05 -3.80
CA ALA A 131 -5.67 -4.45 -4.15
C ALA A 131 -4.84 -4.15 -2.91
N ARG A 132 -5.41 -3.47 -1.90
CA ARG A 132 -4.76 -3.23 -0.62
C ARG A 132 -4.20 -4.53 -0.03
N LYS A 133 -5.07 -5.55 0.18
CA LYS A 133 -4.64 -6.82 0.79
C LYS A 133 -3.52 -7.50 0.01
N THR A 134 -3.65 -7.52 -1.31
CA THR A 134 -2.67 -8.17 -2.19
C THR A 134 -1.32 -7.44 -2.18
N VAL A 135 -1.32 -6.11 -2.29
CA VAL A 135 -0.11 -5.29 -2.32
C VAL A 135 0.59 -5.32 -0.97
N THR A 136 -0.15 -5.13 0.13
CA THR A 136 0.40 -5.27 1.50
C THR A 136 1.06 -6.63 1.69
N ALA A 137 0.39 -7.73 1.28
CA ALA A 137 0.97 -9.07 1.38
C ALA A 137 2.26 -9.23 0.53
N ARG A 138 2.28 -8.70 -0.70
CA ARG A 138 3.46 -8.75 -1.59
C ARG A 138 4.65 -7.98 -1.04
N ILE A 139 4.41 -6.77 -0.52
CA ILE A 139 5.45 -5.92 0.08
C ILE A 139 6.00 -6.63 1.31
N ARG A 140 5.15 -7.10 2.22
CA ARG A 140 5.58 -7.84 3.43
C ARG A 140 6.35 -9.12 3.12
N ASP A 141 5.91 -9.91 2.15
CA ASP A 141 6.64 -11.11 1.70
C ASP A 141 8.03 -10.75 1.14
N THR A 142 8.11 -9.65 0.39
CA THR A 142 9.39 -9.15 -0.15
C THR A 142 10.32 -8.68 0.95
N LEU A 143 9.82 -7.94 1.94
CA LEU A 143 10.59 -7.51 3.11
C LEU A 143 11.12 -8.70 3.93
N ARG A 144 10.33 -9.76 4.09
CA ARG A 144 10.76 -11.00 4.75
C ARG A 144 11.90 -11.71 4.00
N LYS A 145 11.84 -11.70 2.67
CA LYS A 145 12.93 -12.24 1.83
C LYS A 145 14.18 -11.36 1.91
N LEU A 146 14.00 -10.04 1.97
CA LEU A 146 15.09 -9.08 2.16
C LEU A 146 15.78 -9.24 3.51
N ASP A 147 15.14 -9.70 4.57
CA ASP A 147 15.82 -9.95 5.85
C ASP A 147 17.02 -10.88 5.70
N HIS A 148 16.91 -11.89 4.83
CA HIS A 148 17.94 -12.88 4.61
C HIS A 148 19.01 -12.39 3.64
N ALA A 149 18.63 -11.64 2.61
CA ALA A 149 19.53 -11.18 1.55
C ALA A 149 20.22 -9.84 1.87
N HIS A 150 19.50 -8.92 2.52
CA HIS A 150 19.94 -7.55 2.80
C HIS A 150 19.18 -6.95 4.01
N PRO A 151 19.53 -7.35 5.25
CA PRO A 151 18.79 -6.96 6.46
C PRO A 151 18.74 -5.45 6.70
N GLU A 152 19.79 -4.70 6.37
CA GLU A 152 19.83 -3.23 6.53
C GLU A 152 18.79 -2.54 5.63
N LEU A 153 18.64 -3.02 4.39
CA LEU A 153 17.63 -2.51 3.46
C LEU A 153 16.22 -2.90 3.92
N ALA A 154 16.04 -4.13 4.41
CA ALA A 154 14.76 -4.58 4.95
C ALA A 154 14.33 -3.73 6.15
N ALA A 155 15.25 -3.43 7.07
CA ALA A 155 14.99 -2.58 8.23
C ALA A 155 14.64 -1.14 7.82
N HIS A 156 15.40 -0.55 6.89
CA HIS A 156 15.11 0.76 6.33
C HIS A 156 13.69 0.83 5.75
N LEU A 157 13.36 -0.12 4.88
CA LEU A 157 12.07 -0.12 4.19
C LEU A 157 10.91 -0.34 5.16
N ARG A 158 11.05 -1.17 6.19
CA ARG A 158 10.01 -1.29 7.23
C ARG A 158 9.76 0.00 7.99
N ALA A 159 10.83 0.72 8.33
CA ALA A 159 10.70 1.97 9.07
C ALA A 159 10.07 3.10 8.24
N THR A 160 10.14 3.00 6.91
CA THR A 160 9.85 4.14 6.01
C THR A 160 8.77 3.85 4.97
N VAL A 161 8.30 2.61 4.83
CA VAL A 161 7.20 2.26 3.93
C VAL A 161 5.94 1.97 4.75
N SER A 162 4.89 2.75 4.53
CA SER A 162 3.55 2.44 5.02
C SER A 162 2.71 1.79 3.94
N THR A 163 1.87 0.82 4.32
CA THR A 163 0.96 0.13 3.42
C THR A 163 -0.49 0.33 3.84
N GLY A 164 -1.43 0.04 2.94
CA GLY A 164 -2.84 0.33 3.17
C GLY A 164 -3.58 0.56 1.86
N SER A 165 -4.66 1.34 1.92
CA SER A 165 -5.36 1.76 0.69
C SER A 165 -4.51 2.61 -0.25
N THR A 166 -3.58 3.37 0.32
CA THR A 166 -2.43 3.99 -0.32
C THR A 166 -1.17 3.41 0.31
N CYS A 167 -0.11 3.31 -0.47
CA CYS A 167 1.21 2.94 -0.01
C CYS A 167 2.15 4.12 -0.25
N ARG A 168 3.08 4.35 0.68
CA ARG A 168 3.94 5.52 0.68
C ARG A 168 5.32 5.14 1.17
N TYR A 169 6.34 5.70 0.54
CA TYR A 169 7.70 5.68 1.04
C TYR A 169 8.04 7.06 1.60
N GLN A 170 8.30 7.15 2.90
CA GLN A 170 8.59 8.37 3.63
C GLN A 170 9.81 8.15 4.54
N PRO A 171 11.02 8.38 4.02
CA PRO A 171 12.23 8.32 4.84
C PRO A 171 12.41 9.61 5.65
N ASP A 172 13.05 9.49 6.82
CA ASP A 172 13.39 10.65 7.67
C ASP A 172 14.38 11.60 6.96
N ASP A 173 15.36 11.01 6.25
CA ASP A 173 16.33 11.72 5.42
C ASP A 173 16.09 11.43 3.94
N THR A 174 16.37 12.40 3.07
CA THR A 174 16.28 12.17 1.61
C THR A 174 17.40 11.24 1.15
N ILE A 175 17.02 10.08 0.62
CA ILE A 175 17.97 9.07 0.10
C ILE A 175 17.97 9.10 -1.43
N PRO A 176 19.11 9.42 -2.08
CA PRO A 176 19.20 9.42 -3.53
C PRO A 176 19.30 7.99 -4.07
N TRP A 177 18.16 7.42 -4.47
CA TRP A 177 18.11 6.10 -5.09
C TRP A 177 18.54 6.14 -6.56
N ARG A 178 19.34 5.15 -6.96
CA ARG A 178 19.52 4.78 -8.38
C ARG A 178 18.53 3.68 -8.69
N LEU A 179 17.60 3.95 -9.59
CA LEU A 179 16.44 3.12 -9.92
C LEU A 179 16.52 2.53 -11.32
#